data_AF-A0A1C2IW39-F1
#
_entry.id   AF-A0A1C2IW39-F1
#
_cell.length_a   1.000
_cell.length_b   1.000
_cell.length_c   1.000
_cell.angle_alpha   90.00
_cell.angle_beta   90.00
_cell.angle_gamma   90.00
#
_symmetry.space_group_name_H-M   'P 1'
#
loop_
_entity.id
_entity.type
_entity.pdbx_description
1 polymer ?
#
loop_
_entity_poly.entity_id
_entity_poly.type
_entity_poly.pdbx_seq_one_letter_code
_entity_poly.pdbx_strand_id
1 'polypeptide(L)'
;MKIIAQLVKEIQCNKYSISDVLRIQQIYHESRRWSVYDVIGSARRIHADERDKAALWHASRAELTTQPAGIRLAVDGVKLAQNLNTSNPLGANIAHIAAAWSARYWLEEEAHHEVAYGMLLEMAGLDPIAQDDVTMHRGFFPTDNYARVCMLQACVEIEATVTYGEMAKTSREPIVKEVFHRIMKDEVQHREYFVSFAKALLDAGVYPIKDVLSMAYTWIRPNGGETFGSARPRQTSREGFVNWWEHGAIVKSGV
;
A
#
# COMPACT_ATOMS: atom_id res chain seq x y z
N MET A 1 -12.58 -4.43 14.08
CA MET A 1 -12.53 -4.48 12.61
C MET A 1 -13.41 -5.52 11.91
N LYS A 2 -14.21 -6.34 12.62
CA LYS A 2 -15.08 -7.38 11.99
C LYS A 2 -15.97 -6.85 10.85
N ILE A 3 -16.37 -5.57 10.90
CA ILE A 3 -17.24 -4.95 9.90
C ILE A 3 -16.59 -4.88 8.52
N ILE A 4 -15.30 -4.52 8.45
CA ILE A 4 -14.58 -4.42 7.17
C ILE A 4 -14.41 -5.82 6.56
N ALA A 5 -13.98 -6.79 7.36
CA ALA A 5 -13.80 -8.18 6.92
C ALA A 5 -15.10 -8.89 6.47
N GLN A 6 -16.27 -8.38 6.86
CA GLN A 6 -17.58 -8.96 6.54
C GLN A 6 -18.52 -7.95 5.85
N LEU A 7 -17.97 -6.98 5.10
CA LEU A 7 -18.69 -5.82 4.59
C LEU A 7 -20.06 -6.14 3.96
N VAL A 8 -20.12 -7.17 3.11
CA VAL A 8 -21.36 -7.61 2.44
C VAL A 8 -22.43 -8.04 3.43
N LYS A 9 -22.06 -8.93 4.34
CA LYS A 9 -22.97 -9.44 5.39
C LYS A 9 -23.43 -8.31 6.29
N GLU A 10 -22.56 -7.37 6.63
CA GLU A 10 -22.87 -6.27 7.53
C GLU A 10 -23.83 -5.25 6.89
N ILE A 11 -23.67 -4.95 5.60
CA ILE A 11 -24.59 -4.11 4.83
C ILE A 11 -25.95 -4.82 4.63
N GLN A 12 -25.94 -6.10 4.26
CA GLN A 12 -27.17 -6.84 3.96
C GLN A 12 -27.98 -7.23 5.20
N CYS A 13 -27.33 -7.75 6.26
CA CYS A 13 -28.01 -8.34 7.42
C CYS A 13 -28.16 -7.35 8.58
N ASN A 14 -27.15 -6.50 8.82
CA ASN A 14 -27.12 -5.62 9.99
C ASN A 14 -27.56 -4.18 9.66
N LYS A 15 -27.97 -3.93 8.40
CA LYS A 15 -28.48 -2.65 7.89
C LYS A 15 -27.54 -1.46 8.10
N TYR A 16 -26.23 -1.68 8.07
CA TYR A 16 -25.30 -0.55 8.05
C TYR A 16 -25.44 0.23 6.74
N SER A 17 -25.67 1.55 6.86
CA SER A 17 -25.60 2.45 5.71
C SER A 17 -24.15 2.68 5.29
N ILE A 18 -23.93 3.22 4.09
CA ILE A 18 -22.60 3.70 3.67
C ILE A 18 -22.02 4.62 4.75
N SER A 19 -22.80 5.61 5.21
CA SER A 19 -22.39 6.58 6.22
C SER A 19 -21.94 5.94 7.52
N ASP A 20 -22.60 4.87 7.97
CA ASP A 20 -22.19 4.15 9.17
C ASP A 20 -20.82 3.50 9.00
N VAL A 21 -20.59 2.85 7.85
CA VAL A 21 -19.31 2.22 7.52
C VAL A 21 -18.21 3.28 7.43
N LEU A 22 -18.47 4.41 6.75
CA LEU A 22 -17.49 5.50 6.64
C LEU A 22 -17.16 6.09 8.02
N ARG A 23 -18.13 6.21 8.92
CA ARG A 23 -17.91 6.65 10.30
C ARG A 23 -17.04 5.67 11.08
N ILE A 24 -17.25 4.37 10.92
CA ILE A 24 -16.43 3.33 11.56
C ILE A 24 -14.99 3.38 11.04
N GLN A 25 -14.82 3.58 9.72
CA GLN A 25 -13.50 3.77 9.11
C GLN A 25 -12.78 5.00 9.68
N GLN A 26 -13.49 6.13 9.80
CA GLN A 26 -12.97 7.36 10.42
C GLN A 26 -12.48 7.11 11.85
N ILE A 27 -13.35 6.56 12.71
CA ILE A 27 -13.02 6.29 14.13
C ILE A 27 -11.78 5.39 14.22
N TYR A 28 -11.72 4.37 13.36
CA TYR A 28 -10.59 3.46 13.37
C TYR A 28 -9.29 4.12 12.90
N HIS A 29 -9.35 4.93 11.84
CA HIS A 29 -8.20 5.70 11.36
C HIS A 29 -7.71 6.67 12.44
N GLU A 30 -8.59 7.48 13.02
CA GLU A 30 -8.24 8.42 14.10
C GLU A 30 -7.59 7.74 15.31
N SER A 31 -8.06 6.54 15.68
CA SER A 31 -7.54 5.81 16.84
C SER A 31 -6.08 5.35 16.70
N ARG A 32 -5.53 5.36 15.49
CA ARG A 32 -4.17 4.87 15.19
C ARG A 32 -3.29 5.92 14.51
N ARG A 33 -3.90 6.98 13.99
CA ARG A 33 -3.21 8.06 13.29
C ARG A 33 -2.02 8.55 14.09
N TRP A 34 -0.91 8.77 13.41
CA TRP A 34 0.33 9.26 13.98
C TRP A 34 0.86 10.44 13.17
N SER A 35 1.70 11.26 13.80
CA SER A 35 2.32 12.43 13.19
C SER A 35 3.80 12.15 12.93
N VAL A 36 4.25 12.37 11.70
CA VAL A 36 5.67 12.26 11.33
C VAL A 36 6.52 13.20 12.18
N TYR A 37 6.03 14.42 12.42
CA TYR A 37 6.74 15.43 13.20
C TYR A 37 6.81 15.11 14.70
N ASP A 38 5.81 14.43 15.24
CA ASP A 38 5.82 13.99 16.64
C ASP A 38 6.82 12.84 16.85
N VAL A 39 6.98 11.99 15.83
CA VAL A 39 7.87 10.81 15.88
C VAL A 39 9.32 11.21 15.61
N ILE A 40 9.59 11.91 14.51
CA ILE A 40 10.96 12.31 14.11
C ILE A 40 11.48 13.48 14.97
N GLY A 41 10.58 14.35 15.45
CA GLY A 41 10.91 15.45 16.33
C GLY A 41 11.88 16.46 15.70
N SER A 42 12.81 16.99 16.51
CA SER A 42 13.79 18.01 16.12
C SER A 42 15.16 17.45 15.72
N ALA A 43 15.30 16.12 15.65
CA ALA A 43 16.55 15.48 15.28
C ALA A 43 16.96 15.89 13.85
N ARG A 44 18.24 16.21 13.66
CA ARG A 44 18.78 16.68 12.36
C ARG A 44 19.66 15.68 11.65
N ARG A 45 20.13 14.64 12.37
CA ARG A 45 20.99 13.57 11.86
C ARG A 45 20.72 12.30 12.63
N ILE A 46 20.95 11.17 11.98
CA ILE A 46 20.88 9.84 12.58
C ILE A 46 22.19 9.08 12.31
N HIS A 47 22.48 8.09 13.15
CA HIS A 47 23.63 7.22 12.96
C HIS A 47 23.16 5.89 12.33
N ALA A 48 22.70 5.97 11.08
CA ALA A 48 22.30 4.80 10.30
C ALA A 48 23.54 4.03 9.80
N ASP A 49 23.56 2.72 10.03
CA ASP A 49 24.53 1.83 9.41
C ASP A 49 24.20 1.59 7.93
N GLU A 50 25.07 0.89 7.20
CA GLU A 50 24.86 0.64 5.77
C GLU A 50 23.61 -0.19 5.46
N ARG A 51 23.15 -1.02 6.40
CA ARG A 51 21.90 -1.78 6.23
C ARG A 51 20.71 -0.85 6.37
N ASP A 52 20.70 0.01 7.39
CA ASP A 52 19.66 1.02 7.59
C ASP A 52 19.60 1.98 6.40
N LYS A 53 20.74 2.45 5.90
CA LYS A 53 20.81 3.29 4.71
C LYS A 53 20.25 2.62 3.47
N ALA A 54 20.63 1.36 3.21
CA ALA A 54 20.08 0.61 2.08
C ALA A 54 18.55 0.43 2.20
N ALA A 55 18.07 0.10 3.41
CA ALA A 55 16.64 -0.06 3.65
C ALA A 55 15.87 1.25 3.46
N LEU A 56 16.38 2.37 3.98
CA LEU A 56 15.81 3.69 3.75
C LEU A 56 15.80 4.04 2.26
N TRP A 57 16.90 3.80 1.55
CA TRP A 57 16.99 4.04 0.12
C TRP A 57 15.90 3.30 -0.69
N HIS A 58 15.63 2.05 -0.33
CA HIS A 58 14.60 1.23 -0.98
C HIS A 58 13.19 1.66 -0.57
N ALA A 59 12.93 1.85 0.72
CA ALA A 59 11.62 2.20 1.25
C ALA A 59 11.16 3.57 0.75
N SER A 60 12.02 4.60 0.81
CA SER A 60 11.69 5.94 0.31
C SER A 60 11.27 5.93 -1.16
N ARG A 61 11.92 5.09 -1.99
CA ARG A 61 11.59 4.97 -3.41
C ARG A 61 10.30 4.20 -3.65
N ALA A 62 10.04 3.15 -2.87
CA ALA A 62 8.77 2.44 -2.93
C ALA A 62 7.61 3.41 -2.67
N GLU A 63 7.60 4.08 -1.52
CA GLU A 63 6.52 5.00 -1.12
C GLU A 63 6.29 6.13 -2.12
N LEU A 64 7.37 6.79 -2.57
CA LEU A 64 7.29 7.94 -3.47
C LEU A 64 6.73 7.58 -4.87
N THR A 65 6.86 6.31 -5.26
CA THR A 65 6.34 5.78 -6.53
C THR A 65 4.93 5.19 -6.42
N THR A 66 4.44 4.88 -5.21
CA THR A 66 3.12 4.27 -4.96
C THR A 66 1.96 5.29 -5.01
N GLN A 67 2.15 6.54 -4.56
CA GLN A 67 1.03 7.48 -4.35
C GLN A 67 0.03 7.71 -5.52
N PRO A 68 0.44 7.85 -6.80
CA PRO A 68 -0.52 8.08 -7.89
C PRO A 68 -1.57 6.98 -8.05
N ALA A 69 -1.28 5.79 -7.51
CA ALA A 69 -2.22 4.68 -7.43
C ALA A 69 -3.47 4.99 -6.62
N GLY A 70 -3.34 5.65 -5.47
CA GLY A 70 -4.45 5.88 -4.55
C GLY A 70 -5.48 6.85 -5.08
N ILE A 71 -5.04 7.91 -5.75
CA ILE A 71 -5.93 8.86 -6.43
C ILE A 71 -6.74 8.13 -7.49
N ARG A 72 -6.10 7.25 -8.26
CA ARG A 72 -6.77 6.51 -9.33
C ARG A 72 -7.71 5.44 -8.81
N LEU A 73 -7.32 4.70 -7.77
CA LEU A 73 -8.18 3.76 -7.06
C LEU A 73 -9.42 4.42 -6.49
N ALA A 74 -9.32 5.65 -5.99
CA ALA A 74 -10.49 6.42 -5.59
C ALA A 74 -11.39 6.75 -6.78
N VAL A 75 -10.82 7.32 -7.85
CA VAL A 75 -11.56 7.73 -9.04
C VAL A 75 -12.26 6.55 -9.73
N ASP A 76 -11.55 5.45 -9.94
CA ASP A 76 -12.07 4.28 -10.63
C ASP A 76 -13.10 3.53 -9.78
N GLY A 77 -12.96 3.57 -8.45
CA GLY A 77 -13.96 3.03 -7.53
C GLY A 77 -15.27 3.82 -7.58
N VAL A 78 -15.21 5.16 -7.67
CA VAL A 78 -16.41 5.99 -7.87
C VAL A 78 -17.07 5.71 -9.21
N LYS A 79 -16.30 5.61 -10.30
CA LYS A 79 -16.83 5.25 -11.63
C LYS A 79 -17.50 3.88 -11.60
N LEU A 80 -16.87 2.89 -10.97
CA LEU A 80 -17.45 1.57 -10.81
C LEU A 80 -18.77 1.62 -10.03
N ALA A 81 -18.81 2.37 -8.93
CA ALA A 81 -20.03 2.55 -8.14
C ALA A 81 -21.17 3.16 -8.97
N GLN A 82 -20.88 4.19 -9.76
CA GLN A 82 -21.86 4.81 -10.66
C GLN A 82 -22.39 3.84 -11.70
N ASN A 83 -21.51 3.06 -12.33
CA ASN A 83 -21.88 2.07 -13.35
C ASN A 83 -22.73 0.92 -12.79
N LEU A 84 -22.53 0.55 -11.53
CA LEU A 84 -23.25 -0.53 -10.86
C LEU A 84 -24.56 -0.09 -10.20
N ASN A 85 -24.80 1.22 -10.03
CA ASN A 85 -25.84 1.73 -9.13
C ASN A 85 -27.25 1.15 -9.38
N THR A 86 -27.59 0.88 -10.65
CA THR A 86 -28.89 0.29 -11.01
C THR A 86 -28.85 -1.23 -11.12
N SER A 87 -27.77 -1.80 -11.65
CA SER A 87 -27.67 -3.24 -11.97
C SER A 87 -27.23 -4.10 -10.78
N ASN A 88 -26.42 -3.55 -9.88
CA ASN A 88 -25.96 -4.19 -8.67
C ASN A 88 -25.75 -3.13 -7.55
N PRO A 89 -26.83 -2.68 -6.89
CA PRO A 89 -26.75 -1.64 -5.86
C PRO A 89 -25.83 -1.99 -4.69
N LEU A 90 -25.76 -3.28 -4.33
CA LEU A 90 -24.86 -3.75 -3.27
C LEU A 90 -23.39 -3.59 -3.68
N GLY A 91 -23.04 -4.03 -4.89
CA GLY A 91 -21.73 -3.83 -5.49
C GLY A 91 -21.35 -2.35 -5.60
N ALA A 92 -22.32 -1.50 -5.96
CA ALA A 92 -22.13 -0.05 -6.01
C ALA A 92 -21.77 0.53 -4.65
N ASN A 93 -22.49 0.14 -3.59
CA ASN A 93 -22.21 0.58 -2.22
C ASN A 93 -20.81 0.16 -1.76
N ILE A 94 -20.40 -1.07 -2.06
CA ILE A 94 -19.08 -1.60 -1.70
C ILE A 94 -17.97 -0.83 -2.43
N ALA A 95 -18.12 -0.62 -3.74
CA ALA A 95 -17.17 0.15 -4.54
C ALA A 95 -17.04 1.58 -4.03
N HIS A 96 -18.16 2.21 -3.64
CA HIS A 96 -18.16 3.55 -3.05
C HIS A 96 -17.43 3.60 -1.70
N ILE A 97 -17.67 2.63 -0.82
CA ILE A 97 -16.99 2.53 0.48
C ILE A 97 -15.48 2.34 0.29
N ALA A 98 -15.06 1.48 -0.63
CA ALA A 98 -13.65 1.23 -0.94
C ALA A 98 -12.97 2.49 -1.52
N ALA A 99 -13.64 3.17 -2.46
CA ALA A 99 -13.15 4.41 -3.05
C ALA A 99 -12.98 5.52 -1.99
N ALA A 100 -13.99 5.68 -1.12
CA ALA A 100 -13.96 6.70 -0.07
C ALA A 100 -12.89 6.43 0.99
N TRP A 101 -12.60 5.16 1.31
CA TRP A 101 -11.49 4.82 2.19
C TRP A 101 -10.14 5.12 1.54
N SER A 102 -9.95 4.69 0.28
CA SER A 102 -8.72 4.89 -0.48
C SER A 102 -8.38 6.38 -0.61
N ALA A 103 -9.40 7.20 -0.88
CA ALA A 103 -9.25 8.64 -1.07
C ALA A 103 -8.89 9.42 0.20
N ARG A 104 -9.27 8.92 1.37
CA ARG A 104 -9.23 9.68 2.63
C ARG A 104 -8.15 9.21 3.58
N TYR A 105 -8.05 7.90 3.79
CA TYR A 105 -7.23 7.34 4.85
C TYR A 105 -5.95 6.75 4.29
N TRP A 106 -6.07 5.89 3.28
CA TRP A 106 -4.90 5.28 2.66
C TRP A 106 -3.97 6.34 2.07
N LEU A 107 -4.48 7.24 1.22
CA LEU A 107 -3.67 8.33 0.67
C LEU A 107 -3.03 9.24 1.72
N GLU A 108 -3.68 9.45 2.86
CA GLU A 108 -3.11 10.24 3.94
C GLU A 108 -1.98 9.48 4.65
N GLU A 109 -2.21 8.20 4.96
CA GLU A 109 -1.25 7.31 5.60
C GLU A 109 0.02 7.16 4.73
N GLU A 110 -0.13 6.90 3.43
CA GLU A 110 0.96 6.82 2.44
C GLU A 110 1.74 8.15 2.30
N ALA A 111 1.07 9.30 2.46
CA ALA A 111 1.73 10.59 2.48
C ALA A 111 2.62 10.77 3.71
N HIS A 112 2.21 10.24 4.86
CA HIS A 112 3.09 10.20 6.03
C HIS A 112 4.30 9.29 5.81
N HIS A 113 4.13 8.16 5.12
CA HIS A 113 5.23 7.23 4.83
C HIS A 113 6.28 7.88 3.93
N GLU A 114 5.84 8.51 2.84
CA GLU A 114 6.69 9.27 1.92
C GLU A 114 7.53 10.31 2.67
N VAL A 115 6.87 11.15 3.48
CA VAL A 115 7.55 12.22 4.24
C VAL A 115 8.50 11.64 5.28
N ALA A 116 8.08 10.62 6.02
CA ALA A 116 8.91 10.03 7.08
C ALA A 116 10.19 9.40 6.53
N TYR A 117 10.10 8.59 5.47
CA TYR A 117 11.29 7.99 4.88
C TYR A 117 12.13 9.02 4.12
N GLY A 118 11.53 10.04 3.49
CA GLY A 118 12.26 11.16 2.91
C GLY A 118 13.13 11.90 3.94
N MET A 119 12.54 12.25 5.09
CA MET A 119 13.26 12.90 6.19
C MET A 119 14.38 12.01 6.75
N LEU A 120 14.13 10.72 6.96
CA LEU A 120 15.15 9.79 7.47
C LEU A 120 16.31 9.60 6.47
N LEU A 121 16.02 9.59 5.17
CA LEU A 121 17.01 9.50 4.11
C LEU A 121 17.95 10.71 4.14
N GLU A 122 17.40 11.93 4.25
CA GLU A 122 18.18 13.15 4.41
C GLU A 122 19.01 13.15 5.71
N MET A 123 18.40 12.74 6.83
CA MET A 123 19.07 12.66 8.13
C MET A 123 20.21 11.62 8.17
N ALA A 124 20.13 10.58 7.34
CA ALA A 124 21.18 9.58 7.14
C ALA A 124 22.32 10.07 6.22
N GLY A 125 22.18 11.27 5.63
CA GLY A 125 23.14 11.84 4.69
C GLY A 125 23.10 11.20 3.31
N LEU A 126 21.95 10.67 2.90
CA LEU A 126 21.72 10.13 1.56
C LEU A 126 21.09 11.19 0.65
N ASP A 127 21.33 11.08 -0.65
CA ASP A 127 20.80 12.03 -1.64
C ASP A 127 19.28 11.86 -1.82
N PRO A 128 18.53 12.98 -1.91
CA PRO A 128 17.12 12.94 -2.27
C PRO A 128 16.85 12.17 -3.56
N ILE A 129 15.67 11.58 -3.66
CA ILE A 129 15.26 10.85 -4.86
C ILE A 129 15.05 11.84 -6.00
N ALA A 130 15.68 11.60 -7.15
CA ALA A 130 15.58 12.48 -8.30
C ALA A 130 14.14 12.53 -8.84
N GLN A 131 13.66 13.72 -9.19
CA GLN A 131 12.30 13.92 -9.69
C GLN A 131 12.00 13.11 -10.96
N ASP A 132 13.01 12.90 -11.81
CA ASP A 132 12.87 12.09 -13.03
C ASP A 132 12.66 10.61 -12.71
N ASP A 133 13.35 10.06 -11.70
CA ASP A 133 13.12 8.69 -11.22
C ASP A 133 11.68 8.54 -10.72
N VAL A 134 11.20 9.51 -9.95
CA VAL A 134 9.82 9.54 -9.46
C VAL A 134 8.83 9.54 -10.63
N THR A 135 9.04 10.43 -11.59
CA THR A 135 8.13 10.57 -12.74
C THR A 135 8.12 9.31 -13.62
N MET A 136 9.28 8.69 -13.83
CA MET A 136 9.44 7.50 -14.65
C MET A 136 8.77 6.27 -14.03
N HIS A 137 8.86 6.13 -12.70
CA HIS A 137 8.43 4.92 -11.99
C HIS A 137 7.04 5.03 -11.36
N ARG A 138 6.43 6.22 -11.38
CA ARG A 138 5.00 6.46 -11.13
C ARG A 138 4.14 5.92 -12.27
N GLY A 139 4.13 4.60 -12.43
CA GLY A 139 3.27 3.98 -13.43
C GLY A 139 1.85 3.75 -12.92
N PHE A 140 0.99 3.29 -13.82
CA PHE A 140 -0.43 3.14 -13.57
C PHE A 140 -0.82 1.69 -13.25
N PHE A 141 -1.63 1.49 -12.22
CA PHE A 141 -2.29 0.20 -12.04
C PHE A 141 -3.30 -0.09 -13.17
N PRO A 142 -3.55 -1.38 -13.49
CA PRO A 142 -4.64 -1.75 -14.39
C PRO A 142 -5.99 -1.20 -13.90
N THR A 143 -6.90 -0.80 -14.80
CA THR A 143 -8.19 -0.18 -14.43
C THR A 143 -9.42 -0.99 -14.84
N ASP A 144 -9.20 -2.14 -15.44
CA ASP A 144 -10.22 -3.05 -15.98
C ASP A 144 -10.96 -3.85 -14.89
N ASN A 145 -10.30 -4.16 -13.76
CA ASN A 145 -10.89 -4.95 -12.69
C ASN A 145 -10.48 -4.44 -11.31
N TYR A 146 -11.40 -3.77 -10.62
CA TYR A 146 -11.12 -3.14 -9.32
C TYR A 146 -10.74 -4.15 -8.24
N ALA A 147 -11.45 -5.29 -8.16
CA ALA A 147 -11.14 -6.32 -7.16
C ALA A 147 -9.76 -6.94 -7.39
N ARG A 148 -9.34 -7.05 -8.65
CA ARG A 148 -7.99 -7.49 -9.02
C ARG A 148 -6.93 -6.49 -8.59
N VAL A 149 -7.19 -5.18 -8.71
CA VAL A 149 -6.28 -4.14 -8.21
C VAL A 149 -6.21 -4.16 -6.68
N CYS A 150 -7.34 -4.32 -5.98
CA CYS A 150 -7.31 -4.51 -4.53
C CYS A 150 -6.45 -5.71 -4.14
N MET A 151 -6.55 -6.84 -4.83
CA MET A 151 -5.70 -8.00 -4.54
C MET A 151 -4.22 -7.73 -4.85
N LEU A 152 -3.92 -6.99 -5.91
CA LEU A 152 -2.56 -6.54 -6.20
C LEU A 152 -2.02 -5.68 -5.05
N GLN A 153 -2.77 -4.68 -4.60
CA GLN A 153 -2.38 -3.85 -3.45
C GLN A 153 -2.17 -4.70 -2.21
N ALA A 154 -3.10 -5.59 -1.87
CA ALA A 154 -2.92 -6.48 -0.73
C ALA A 154 -1.60 -7.27 -0.76
N CYS A 155 -1.12 -7.67 -1.94
CA CYS A 155 0.17 -8.33 -2.07
C CYS A 155 1.36 -7.39 -1.82
N VAL A 156 1.29 -6.16 -2.35
CA VAL A 156 2.28 -5.10 -2.09
C VAL A 156 2.35 -4.79 -0.60
N GLU A 157 1.21 -4.61 0.05
CA GLU A 157 1.11 -4.32 1.49
C GLU A 157 1.65 -5.46 2.37
N ILE A 158 1.51 -6.72 1.93
CA ILE A 158 2.12 -7.87 2.62
C ILE A 158 3.65 -7.80 2.52
N GLU A 159 4.19 -7.49 1.35
CA GLU A 159 5.64 -7.34 1.15
C GLU A 159 6.21 -6.19 1.98
N ALA A 160 5.53 -5.03 1.96
CA ALA A 160 5.88 -3.88 2.79
C ALA A 160 5.84 -4.23 4.28
N THR A 161 4.75 -4.85 4.76
CA THR A 161 4.62 -5.32 6.15
C THR A 161 5.81 -6.18 6.59
N VAL A 162 6.17 -7.19 5.77
CA VAL A 162 7.24 -8.13 6.13
C VAL A 162 8.58 -7.42 6.15
N THR A 163 8.86 -6.61 5.14
CA THR A 163 10.14 -5.92 4.98
C THR A 163 10.34 -4.87 6.05
N TYR A 164 9.33 -4.03 6.29
CA TYR A 164 9.37 -2.99 7.31
C TYR A 164 9.35 -3.59 8.71
N GLY A 165 8.62 -4.69 8.92
CA GLY A 165 8.64 -5.43 10.19
C GLY A 165 9.99 -6.07 10.51
N GLU A 166 10.74 -6.52 9.50
CA GLU A 166 12.12 -6.99 9.69
C GLU A 166 13.05 -5.83 10.05
N MET A 167 12.98 -4.72 9.33
CA MET A 167 13.79 -3.53 9.61
C MET A 167 13.51 -2.96 11.01
N ALA A 168 12.24 -2.91 11.43
CA ALA A 168 11.84 -2.53 12.79
C ALA A 168 12.44 -3.44 13.88
N LYS A 169 12.76 -4.70 13.57
CA LYS A 169 13.39 -5.61 14.54
C LYS A 169 14.90 -5.45 14.58
N THR A 170 15.52 -5.23 13.42
CA THR A 170 16.98 -5.35 13.27
C THR A 170 17.73 -4.03 13.23
N SER A 171 17.07 -2.93 12.90
CA SER A 171 17.70 -1.61 12.89
C SER A 171 18.21 -1.24 14.28
N ARG A 172 19.40 -0.64 14.32
CA ARG A 172 20.06 -0.20 15.57
C ARG A 172 19.77 1.25 15.90
N GLU A 173 19.38 2.04 14.92
CA GLU A 173 19.00 3.43 15.08
C GLU A 173 17.55 3.52 15.59
N PRO A 174 17.32 4.00 16.84
CA PRO A 174 15.99 3.96 17.45
C PRO A 174 14.89 4.63 16.63
N ILE A 175 15.20 5.75 15.97
CA ILE A 175 14.18 6.46 15.17
C ILE A 175 13.84 5.72 13.88
N VAL A 176 14.81 5.10 13.22
CA VAL A 176 14.59 4.27 12.03
C VAL A 176 13.70 3.08 12.41
N LYS A 177 14.04 2.42 13.51
CA LYS A 177 13.22 1.33 14.07
C LYS A 177 11.77 1.76 14.36
N GLU A 178 11.56 2.89 15.01
CA GLU A 178 10.23 3.37 15.36
C GLU A 178 9.39 3.71 14.11
N VAL A 179 9.98 4.39 13.12
CA VAL A 179 9.29 4.72 11.87
C VAL A 179 8.92 3.46 11.10
N PHE A 180 9.86 2.54 10.88
CA PHE A 180 9.54 1.25 10.23
C PHE A 180 8.45 0.47 10.98
N HIS A 181 8.44 0.51 12.32
CA HIS A 181 7.41 -0.18 13.11
C HIS A 181 6.02 0.43 12.96
N ARG A 182 5.93 1.76 12.86
CA ARG A 182 4.66 2.46 12.66
C ARG A 182 4.10 2.21 11.28
N ILE A 183 4.93 2.42 10.26
CA ILE A 183 4.57 2.20 8.86
C ILE A 183 4.13 0.74 8.67
N MET A 184 4.89 -0.23 9.20
CA MET A 184 4.50 -1.65 9.18
C MET A 184 3.09 -1.90 9.75
N LYS A 185 2.68 -1.19 10.81
CA LYS A 185 1.32 -1.34 11.37
C LYS A 185 0.24 -0.77 10.46
N ASP A 186 0.55 0.28 9.70
CA ASP A 186 -0.34 0.81 8.67
C ASP A 186 -0.48 -0.22 7.54
N GLU A 187 0.62 -0.81 7.05
CA GLU A 187 0.55 -1.82 5.97
C GLU A 187 -0.22 -3.08 6.37
N VAL A 188 -0.09 -3.49 7.64
CA VAL A 188 -0.88 -4.60 8.22
C VAL A 188 -2.38 -4.33 8.10
N GLN A 189 -2.80 -3.08 8.22
CA GLN A 189 -4.18 -2.72 8.05
C GLN A 189 -4.51 -2.53 6.57
N HIS A 190 -3.67 -1.86 5.78
CA HIS A 190 -3.93 -1.61 4.37
C HIS A 190 -4.23 -2.93 3.65
N ARG A 191 -3.40 -3.97 3.88
CA ARG A 191 -3.68 -5.32 3.34
C ARG A 191 -5.05 -5.86 3.78
N GLU A 192 -5.45 -5.66 5.03
CA GLU A 192 -6.72 -6.17 5.56
C GLU A 192 -7.90 -5.48 4.88
N TYR A 193 -7.81 -4.18 4.65
CA TYR A 193 -8.81 -3.43 3.89
C TYR A 193 -8.89 -3.88 2.44
N PHE A 194 -7.75 -3.97 1.75
CA PHE A 194 -7.71 -4.38 0.35
C PHE A 194 -8.23 -5.80 0.13
N VAL A 195 -7.84 -6.77 0.97
CA VAL A 195 -8.40 -8.14 0.93
C VAL A 195 -9.91 -8.10 1.18
N SER A 196 -10.35 -7.30 2.16
CA SER A 196 -11.77 -7.19 2.50
C SER A 196 -12.60 -6.60 1.36
N PHE A 197 -12.09 -5.56 0.68
CA PHE A 197 -12.78 -4.96 -0.47
C PHE A 197 -12.82 -5.90 -1.67
N ALA A 198 -11.71 -6.57 -1.99
CA ALA A 198 -11.67 -7.57 -3.05
C ALA A 198 -12.70 -8.68 -2.77
N LYS A 199 -12.71 -9.22 -1.54
CA LYS A 199 -13.67 -10.23 -1.10
C LYS A 199 -15.10 -9.71 -1.19
N ALA A 200 -15.38 -8.49 -0.72
CA ALA A 200 -16.72 -7.94 -0.72
C ALA A 200 -17.28 -7.77 -2.14
N LEU A 201 -16.46 -7.34 -3.10
CA LEU A 201 -16.85 -7.24 -4.50
C LEU A 201 -17.15 -8.61 -5.13
N LEU A 202 -16.42 -9.65 -4.72
CA LEU A 202 -16.72 -11.04 -5.11
C LEU A 202 -18.03 -11.54 -4.50
N ASP A 203 -18.20 -11.36 -3.19
CA ASP A 203 -19.41 -11.77 -2.45
C ASP A 203 -20.67 -11.06 -2.98
N ALA A 204 -20.53 -9.81 -3.43
CA ALA A 204 -21.61 -9.05 -4.07
C ALA A 204 -21.83 -9.39 -5.55
N GLY A 205 -21.09 -10.33 -6.11
CA GLY A 205 -21.24 -10.79 -7.49
C GLY A 205 -20.79 -9.78 -8.55
N VAL A 206 -19.92 -8.81 -8.20
CA VAL A 206 -19.40 -7.82 -9.16
C VAL A 206 -18.38 -8.46 -10.10
N TYR A 207 -17.52 -9.34 -9.57
CA TYR A 207 -16.47 -10.03 -10.31
C TYR A 207 -16.47 -11.52 -9.99
N PRO A 208 -16.01 -12.40 -10.92
CA PRO A 208 -15.80 -13.81 -10.61
C PRO A 208 -14.50 -14.02 -9.83
N ILE A 209 -14.51 -15.01 -8.93
CA ILE A 209 -13.37 -15.32 -8.05
C ILE A 209 -12.06 -15.59 -8.81
N LYS A 210 -12.16 -16.21 -9.99
CA LYS A 210 -11.00 -16.56 -10.83
C LYS A 210 -10.17 -15.33 -11.20
N ASP A 211 -10.81 -14.19 -11.45
CA ASP A 211 -10.13 -12.98 -11.93
C ASP A 211 -9.27 -12.37 -10.82
N VAL A 212 -9.76 -12.45 -9.58
CA VAL A 212 -9.04 -11.95 -8.39
C VAL A 212 -7.91 -12.89 -8.00
N LEU A 213 -8.16 -14.21 -7.95
CA LEU A 213 -7.13 -15.20 -7.59
C LEU A 213 -6.00 -15.29 -8.62
N SER A 214 -6.29 -15.01 -9.90
CA SER A 214 -5.26 -14.99 -10.95
C SER A 214 -4.14 -14.00 -10.62
N MET A 215 -4.47 -12.85 -10.01
CA MET A 215 -3.48 -11.83 -9.64
C MET A 215 -2.57 -12.32 -8.51
N ALA A 216 -3.16 -12.88 -7.45
CA ALA A 216 -2.41 -13.46 -6.33
C ALA A 216 -1.43 -14.54 -6.81
N TYR A 217 -1.87 -15.40 -7.74
CA TYR A 217 -1.01 -16.42 -8.35
C TYR A 217 0.20 -15.82 -9.08
N THR A 218 0.04 -14.68 -9.77
CA THR A 218 1.20 -14.04 -10.43
C THR A 218 2.27 -13.57 -9.44
N TRP A 219 1.90 -13.31 -8.18
CA TRP A 219 2.80 -12.83 -7.13
C TRP A 219 3.60 -13.96 -6.45
N ILE A 220 2.98 -15.13 -6.26
CA ILE A 220 3.55 -16.25 -5.47
C ILE A 220 4.12 -17.40 -6.30
N ARG A 221 4.12 -17.30 -7.65
CA ARG A 221 4.56 -18.42 -8.50
C ARG A 221 6.03 -18.79 -8.22
N PRO A 222 6.36 -20.10 -8.06
CA PRO A 222 7.69 -20.55 -7.61
C PRO A 222 8.87 -20.20 -8.52
N ASN A 223 8.61 -19.84 -9.79
CA ASN A 223 9.63 -19.55 -10.79
C ASN A 223 9.34 -18.18 -11.45
N GLY A 224 9.47 -17.11 -10.68
CA GLY A 224 9.38 -15.74 -11.18
C GLY A 224 8.18 -14.94 -10.71
N GLY A 225 7.55 -15.30 -9.59
CA GLY A 225 6.64 -14.42 -8.86
C GLY A 225 7.42 -13.34 -8.13
N GLU A 226 6.73 -12.28 -7.69
CA GLU A 226 7.36 -11.15 -6.99
C GLU A 226 8.03 -11.56 -5.67
N THR A 227 7.46 -12.53 -4.96
CA THR A 227 8.06 -13.11 -3.74
C THR A 227 9.42 -13.80 -3.97
N PHE A 228 9.80 -14.06 -5.22
CA PHE A 228 11.10 -14.64 -5.57
C PHE A 228 12.22 -13.59 -5.62
N GLY A 229 11.87 -12.29 -5.66
CA GLY A 229 12.78 -11.15 -5.51
C GLY A 229 14.06 -11.22 -6.37
N SER A 230 15.16 -10.74 -5.79
CA SER A 230 16.49 -10.69 -6.43
C SER A 230 17.11 -12.04 -6.79
N ALA A 231 16.51 -13.16 -6.40
CA ALA A 231 16.92 -14.51 -6.83
C ALA A 231 16.40 -14.87 -8.25
N ARG A 232 15.60 -13.98 -8.88
CA ARG A 232 15.11 -14.18 -10.25
C ARG A 232 16.25 -14.10 -11.28
N PRO A 233 16.33 -15.03 -12.25
CA PRO A 233 17.25 -14.92 -13.39
C PRO A 233 16.97 -13.72 -14.30
N ARG A 234 15.74 -13.18 -14.27
CA ARG A 234 15.31 -12.03 -15.06
C ARG A 234 14.29 -11.22 -14.26
N GLN A 235 14.56 -9.93 -14.09
CA GLN A 235 13.61 -8.99 -13.48
C GLN A 235 12.40 -8.80 -14.39
N THR A 236 11.20 -8.78 -13.82
CA THR A 236 9.96 -8.53 -14.56
C THR A 236 9.61 -7.05 -14.49
N SER A 237 9.62 -6.36 -15.64
CA SER A 237 9.03 -5.02 -15.74
C SER A 237 7.50 -5.14 -15.77
N ARG A 238 6.80 -4.44 -14.87
CA ARG A 238 5.36 -4.23 -14.96
C ARG A 238 5.07 -2.74 -15.05
N GLU A 239 4.13 -2.39 -15.92
CA GLU A 239 3.59 -1.05 -15.94
C GLU A 239 2.93 -0.76 -14.58
N GLY A 240 3.37 0.30 -13.90
CA GLY A 240 2.80 0.73 -12.62
C GLY A 240 3.27 0.04 -11.35
N PHE A 241 4.30 -0.80 -11.42
CA PHE A 241 4.91 -1.34 -10.21
C PHE A 241 6.41 -1.58 -10.41
N VAL A 242 7.22 -1.13 -9.44
CA VAL A 242 8.67 -1.33 -9.41
C VAL A 242 9.04 -1.91 -8.05
N ASN A 243 9.64 -3.10 -8.05
CA ASN A 243 10.23 -3.65 -6.83
C ASN A 243 11.65 -3.11 -6.65
N TRP A 244 11.79 -2.07 -5.82
CA TRP A 244 13.09 -1.43 -5.58
C TRP A 244 14.09 -2.33 -4.88
N TRP A 245 13.65 -3.32 -4.11
CA TRP A 245 14.52 -4.29 -3.42
C TRP A 245 15.28 -5.21 -4.39
N GLU A 246 14.89 -5.23 -5.66
CA GLU A 246 15.60 -5.94 -6.73
C GLU A 246 16.72 -5.12 -7.38
N HIS A 247 16.75 -3.80 -7.17
CA HIS A 247 17.64 -2.88 -7.87
C HIS A 247 19.00 -2.65 -7.16
N GLY A 248 19.32 -3.47 -6.15
CA GLY A 248 20.50 -3.32 -5.28
C GLY A 248 21.89 -3.52 -5.92
N ALA A 249 21.99 -3.81 -7.22
CA ALA A 249 23.28 -3.96 -7.91
C ALA A 249 23.93 -2.62 -8.32
N ILE A 250 23.20 -1.50 -8.27
CA ILE A 250 23.68 -0.21 -8.81
C ILE A 250 24.40 0.66 -7.75
N VAL A 251 24.49 0.22 -6.48
CA VAL A 251 25.30 0.93 -5.46
C VAL A 251 26.78 0.50 -5.49
N LYS A 252 27.20 -0.33 -6.47
CA LYS A 252 28.61 -0.78 -6.62
C LYS A 252 29.40 -0.10 -7.74
N SER A 253 28.90 0.97 -8.35
CA SER A 253 29.69 1.71 -9.32
C SER A 253 29.45 3.21 -9.25
N GLY A 254 30.24 3.89 -8.40
CA GLY A 254 30.60 5.27 -8.63
C GLY A 254 30.26 6.25 -7.50
N VAL A 255 30.82 6.06 -6.30
CA VAL A 255 31.72 7.00 -5.58
C VAL A 255 32.60 6.19 -4.64
#